data_AF-A0A6M1E6A6-F1
#
_entry.id   AF-A0A6M1E6A6-F1
#
_cell.length_a   1.000
_cell.length_b   1.000
_cell.length_c   1.000
_cell.angle_alpha   90.00
_cell.angle_beta   90.00
_cell.angle_gamma   90.00
#
_symmetry.space_group_name_H-M   'P 1'
#
loop_
_entity.id
_entity.type
_entity.pdbx_description
1 polymer ?
#
loop_
_entity_poly.entity_id
_entity_poly.type
_entity_poly.pdbx_seq_one_letter_code
_entity_poly.pdbx_strand_id
1 'polypeptide(L)'
;MAKKVYYSKPLKFFWKHVYGTQKKLTPEFTDEQIYFVLKRNLLSKPLGFSETQESRSLIISGLELWRDDNKGELLHIFFLDKELRNFLERTPLSDLDGIKKFLLENGQNREVFHLYSNEKTQSVKFKFGLHLPYEAHGYAFSLSIESDGSLELYYSLGENNGLMSDKFYADVLKKDDEISNTHSNTFRLAINTIAYMNCFPDCVTDGVPKDYFDYSENKLARNLTFQVSEKVKESENAPLSKIPHFRKGHFRLLQSDYFTNKKGQMIFVAETMVKGKAKTVSISENIDEFYPNPERNQV
;
A
#
# COMPACT_ATOMS: atom_id res chain seq x y z
N MET A 1 -20.29 7.77 -25.40
CA MET A 1 -19.00 8.40 -25.03
C MET A 1 -18.56 7.78 -23.71
N ALA A 2 -17.42 7.09 -23.67
CA ALA A 2 -16.88 6.54 -22.42
C ALA A 2 -16.55 7.69 -21.46
N LYS A 3 -16.96 7.55 -20.19
CA LYS A 3 -16.77 8.57 -19.16
C LYS A 3 -15.28 8.65 -18.83
N LYS A 4 -14.66 9.83 -18.98
CA LYS A 4 -13.24 10.01 -18.67
C LYS A 4 -12.97 9.70 -17.19
N VAL A 5 -11.96 8.88 -16.92
CA VAL A 5 -11.54 8.55 -15.55
C VAL A 5 -10.49 9.55 -15.11
N TYR A 6 -10.68 10.17 -13.94
CA TYR A 6 -9.64 10.94 -13.29
C TYR A 6 -9.08 10.14 -12.12
N TYR A 7 -7.80 10.36 -11.82
CA TYR A 7 -7.09 9.65 -10.77
C TYR A 7 -6.64 10.62 -9.69
N SER A 8 -6.57 10.09 -8.47
CA SER A 8 -6.06 10.83 -7.34
C SER A 8 -4.57 11.12 -7.46
N LYS A 9 -4.08 12.08 -6.66
CA LYS A 9 -2.68 12.52 -6.68
C LYS A 9 -1.99 12.23 -5.33
N PRO A 10 -1.09 11.24 -5.26
CA PRO A 10 -0.16 11.06 -4.15
C PRO A 10 0.67 12.32 -3.92
N LEU A 11 1.08 12.59 -2.68
CA LEU A 11 1.98 13.69 -2.30
C LEU A 11 1.53 15.10 -2.76
N LYS A 12 0.27 15.27 -3.15
CA LYS A 12 -0.29 16.55 -3.64
C LYS A 12 -0.02 17.69 -2.67
N PHE A 13 -0.10 17.43 -1.36
CA PHE A 13 0.20 18.43 -0.33
C PHE A 13 1.67 18.88 -0.41
N PHE A 14 2.61 17.93 -0.46
CA PHE A 14 4.04 18.22 -0.53
C PHE A 14 4.40 18.98 -1.81
N TRP A 15 3.89 18.54 -2.96
CA TRP A 15 4.12 19.24 -4.24
C TRP A 15 3.60 20.68 -4.22
N LYS A 16 2.35 20.90 -3.76
CA LYS A 16 1.71 22.22 -3.85
C LYS A 16 2.10 23.18 -2.75
N HIS A 17 2.08 22.72 -1.51
CA HIS A 17 2.15 23.59 -0.33
C HIS A 17 3.56 23.65 0.27
N VAL A 18 4.35 22.58 0.14
CA VAL A 18 5.72 22.55 0.66
C VAL A 18 6.69 22.97 -0.43
N TYR A 19 6.85 22.16 -1.48
CA TYR A 19 7.74 22.43 -2.60
C TYR A 19 7.31 23.68 -3.36
N GLY A 20 6.04 23.77 -3.80
CA GLY A 20 5.56 24.90 -4.59
C GLY A 20 5.72 26.26 -3.91
N THR A 21 5.58 26.31 -2.58
CA THR A 21 5.85 27.52 -1.79
C THR A 21 7.34 27.83 -1.76
N GLN A 22 8.18 26.85 -1.43
CA GLN A 22 9.63 27.06 -1.38
C GLN A 22 10.19 27.45 -2.76
N LYS A 23 9.74 26.81 -3.84
CA LYS A 23 10.18 27.10 -5.22
C LYS A 23 9.82 28.53 -5.64
N LYS A 24 8.71 29.09 -5.18
CA LYS A 24 8.35 30.50 -5.41
C LYS A 24 9.27 31.47 -4.66
N LEU A 25 9.72 31.08 -3.46
CA LEU A 25 10.61 31.91 -2.63
C LEU A 25 12.07 31.85 -3.10
N THR A 26 12.50 30.70 -3.62
CA THR A 26 13.88 30.45 -4.10
C THR A 26 13.84 29.84 -5.51
N PRO A 27 13.41 30.59 -6.54
CA PRO A 27 13.26 30.08 -7.91
C PRO A 27 14.58 29.55 -8.50
N GLU A 28 15.70 30.12 -8.09
CA GLU A 28 17.06 29.78 -8.51
C GLU A 28 17.57 28.46 -7.93
N PHE A 29 16.95 27.93 -6.87
CA PHE A 29 17.37 26.66 -6.30
C PHE A 29 16.92 25.48 -7.17
N THR A 30 17.80 24.49 -7.33
CA THR A 30 17.44 23.18 -7.86
C THR A 30 16.50 22.45 -6.88
N ASP A 31 15.77 21.45 -7.37
CA ASP A 31 14.85 20.69 -6.52
C ASP A 31 15.58 19.95 -5.38
N GLU A 32 16.81 19.52 -5.62
CA GLU A 32 17.70 18.95 -4.60
C GLU A 32 18.12 19.99 -3.56
N GLN A 33 18.47 21.21 -3.97
CA GLN A 33 18.78 22.28 -3.02
C GLN A 33 17.55 22.63 -2.17
N ILE A 34 16.37 22.67 -2.77
CA ILE A 34 15.09 22.88 -2.07
C ILE A 34 14.87 21.77 -1.04
N TYR A 35 15.05 20.50 -1.42
CA TYR A 35 14.97 19.37 -0.49
C TYR A 35 15.89 19.56 0.72
N PHE A 36 17.17 19.86 0.49
CA PHE A 36 18.15 20.00 1.56
C PHE A 36 17.84 21.17 2.49
N VAL A 37 17.40 22.30 1.94
CA VAL A 37 17.03 23.48 2.72
C VAL A 37 15.81 23.19 3.59
N LEU A 38 14.76 22.59 3.00
CA LEU A 38 13.55 22.21 3.74
C LEU A 38 13.87 21.21 4.87
N LYS A 39 14.61 20.14 4.55
CA LYS A 39 15.00 19.12 5.55
C LYS A 39 15.86 19.74 6.65
N ARG A 40 16.87 20.54 6.30
CA ARG A 40 17.73 21.22 7.28
C ARG A 40 16.92 22.14 8.19
N ASN A 41 15.99 22.92 7.64
CA ASN A 41 15.15 23.83 8.41
C ASN A 41 14.24 23.08 9.39
N LEU A 42 13.66 21.94 8.98
CA LEU A 42 12.87 21.09 9.86
C LEU A 42 13.72 20.53 11.01
N LEU A 43 14.97 20.14 10.74
CA LEU A 43 15.88 19.58 11.75
C LEU A 43 16.44 20.61 12.73
N SER A 44 16.75 21.82 12.25
CA SER A 44 17.45 22.83 13.06
C SER A 44 16.51 23.76 13.82
N LYS A 45 15.27 23.94 13.36
CA LYS A 45 14.32 24.84 14.00
C LYS A 45 13.82 24.25 15.31
N PRO A 46 13.69 25.02 16.40
CA PRO A 46 12.98 24.55 17.60
C PRO A 46 11.57 24.07 17.28
N LEU A 47 11.02 23.16 18.08
CA LEU A 47 9.62 22.74 17.95
C LEU A 47 8.69 23.92 18.17
N GLY A 48 7.68 24.05 17.31
CA GLY A 48 6.58 24.98 17.54
C GLY A 48 5.74 24.60 18.77
N PHE A 49 4.92 25.54 19.25
CA PHE A 49 4.10 25.36 20.45
C PHE A 49 3.17 24.12 20.40
N SER A 50 2.69 23.76 19.21
CA SER A 50 1.81 22.60 18.98
C SER A 50 2.49 21.47 18.21
N GLU A 51 3.80 21.56 17.96
CA GLU A 51 4.54 20.58 17.17
C GLU A 51 5.24 19.59 18.08
N THR A 52 5.04 18.30 17.84
CA THR A 52 5.79 17.23 18.52
C THR A 52 6.90 16.70 17.63
N GLN A 53 7.88 16.00 18.21
CA GLN A 53 8.94 15.36 17.44
C GLN A 53 8.37 14.34 16.43
N GLU A 54 7.32 13.62 16.82
CA GLU A 54 6.64 12.64 15.99
C GLU A 54 6.00 13.33 14.78
N SER A 55 5.26 14.43 15.01
CA SER A 55 4.63 15.20 13.93
C SER A 55 5.67 15.74 12.93
N ARG A 56 6.84 16.17 13.42
CA ARG A 56 7.94 16.62 12.58
C ARG A 56 8.57 15.47 11.80
N SER A 57 8.76 14.32 12.44
CA SER A 57 9.26 13.10 11.79
C SER A 57 8.36 12.72 10.61
N LEU A 58 7.03 12.78 10.78
CA LEU A 58 6.07 12.51 9.71
C LEU A 58 6.20 13.49 8.52
N ILE A 59 6.47 14.77 8.79
CA ILE A 59 6.70 15.76 7.73
C ILE A 59 8.00 15.44 6.97
N ILE A 60 9.06 15.08 7.69
CA ILE A 60 10.34 14.71 7.08
C ILE A 60 10.18 13.45 6.22
N SER A 61 9.49 12.41 6.71
CA SER A 61 9.22 11.20 5.93
C SER A 61 8.44 11.48 4.64
N GLY A 62 7.47 12.40 4.68
CA GLY A 62 6.74 12.80 3.49
C GLY A 62 7.58 13.62 2.52
N LEU A 63 8.50 14.45 3.03
CA LEU A 63 9.48 15.17 2.22
C LEU A 63 10.46 14.20 1.54
N GLU A 64 10.83 13.10 2.20
CA GLU A 64 11.65 12.04 1.60
C GLU A 64 10.91 11.32 0.47
N LEU A 65 9.63 10.99 0.63
CA LEU A 65 8.81 10.43 -0.45
C LEU A 65 8.68 11.40 -1.62
N TRP A 66 8.47 12.69 -1.35
CA TRP A 66 8.43 13.73 -2.39
C TRP A 66 9.74 13.82 -3.17
N ARG A 67 10.89 13.73 -2.51
CA ARG A 67 12.18 13.75 -3.19
C ARG A 67 12.34 12.54 -4.11
N ASP A 68 11.96 11.35 -3.65
CA ASP A 68 12.02 10.13 -4.46
C ASP A 68 11.10 10.22 -5.68
N ASP A 69 9.91 10.80 -5.51
CA ASP A 69 8.97 11.10 -6.60
C ASP A 69 9.59 12.07 -7.62
N ASN A 70 10.15 13.18 -7.14
CA ASN A 70 10.82 14.19 -8.00
C ASN A 70 11.98 13.61 -8.82
N LYS A 71 12.66 12.58 -8.31
CA LYS A 71 13.74 11.88 -9.02
C LYS A 71 13.25 10.80 -10.00
N GLY A 72 11.96 10.49 -10.02
CA GLY A 72 11.40 9.35 -10.75
C GLY A 72 11.76 7.99 -10.13
N GLU A 73 12.17 7.97 -8.86
CA GLU A 73 12.50 6.75 -8.13
C GLU A 73 11.28 6.12 -7.43
N LEU A 74 10.21 6.89 -7.24
CA LEU A 74 8.97 6.40 -6.66
C LEU A 74 8.19 5.56 -7.69
N LEU A 75 7.74 4.38 -7.27
CA LEU A 75 6.82 3.55 -8.05
C LEU A 75 5.40 4.11 -7.94
N HIS A 76 4.71 4.34 -9.05
CA HIS A 76 3.30 4.74 -9.01
C HIS A 76 2.39 3.59 -9.42
N ILE A 77 1.42 3.30 -8.58
CA ILE A 77 0.45 2.21 -8.71
C ILE A 77 -0.91 2.83 -8.99
N PHE A 78 -1.58 2.38 -10.05
CA PHE A 78 -2.91 2.84 -10.46
C PHE A 78 -3.92 1.71 -10.30
N PHE A 79 -4.92 1.87 -9.43
CA PHE A 79 -6.03 0.93 -9.38
C PHE A 79 -7.06 1.29 -10.44
N LEU A 80 -7.52 0.33 -11.23
CA LEU A 80 -8.59 0.56 -12.21
C LEU A 80 -9.96 0.70 -11.54
N ASP A 81 -10.14 0.04 -10.40
CA ASP A 81 -11.41 -0.04 -9.68
C ASP A 81 -11.24 0.31 -8.20
N LYS A 82 -12.19 1.06 -7.62
CA LYS A 82 -12.19 1.41 -6.18
C LYS A 82 -12.42 0.19 -5.29
N GLU A 83 -13.05 -0.84 -5.85
CA GLU A 83 -13.38 -2.10 -5.23
C GLU A 83 -12.12 -2.84 -4.79
N LEU A 84 -11.03 -2.72 -5.57
CA LEU A 84 -9.72 -3.28 -5.19
C LEU A 84 -9.22 -2.67 -3.89
N ARG A 85 -9.31 -1.35 -3.72
CA ARG A 85 -8.93 -0.67 -2.47
C ARG A 85 -9.73 -1.22 -1.30
N ASN A 86 -11.06 -1.23 -1.42
CA ASN A 86 -11.96 -1.66 -0.35
C ASN A 86 -11.68 -3.11 0.05
N PHE A 87 -11.42 -3.98 -0.92
CA PHE A 87 -11.05 -5.37 -0.67
C PHE A 87 -9.72 -5.47 0.10
N LEU A 88 -8.67 -4.76 -0.36
CA LEU A 88 -7.34 -4.83 0.26
C LEU A 88 -7.30 -4.19 1.66
N GLU A 89 -8.05 -3.11 1.90
CA GLU A 89 -8.22 -2.50 3.24
C GLU A 89 -8.90 -3.45 4.23
N ARG A 90 -9.87 -4.25 3.76
CA ARG A 90 -10.65 -5.17 4.60
C ARG A 90 -9.99 -6.53 4.78
N THR A 91 -9.04 -6.89 3.92
CA THR A 91 -8.38 -8.19 3.94
C THR A 91 -7.46 -8.29 5.16
N PRO A 92 -7.66 -9.28 6.05
CA PRO A 92 -6.85 -9.42 7.26
C PRO A 92 -5.42 -9.88 6.94
N LEU A 93 -4.45 -9.35 7.70
CA LEU A 93 -3.04 -9.76 7.67
C LEU A 93 -2.83 -10.99 8.56
N SER A 94 -3.28 -12.15 8.10
CA SER A 94 -3.22 -13.39 8.89
C SER A 94 -1.85 -14.07 8.93
N ASP A 95 -0.96 -13.79 7.97
CA ASP A 95 0.40 -14.33 7.88
C ASP A 95 1.44 -13.21 7.75
N LEU A 96 1.47 -12.31 8.74
CA LEU A 96 2.32 -11.13 8.71
C LEU A 96 3.81 -11.49 8.70
N ASP A 97 4.22 -12.53 9.44
CA ASP A 97 5.60 -13.01 9.43
C ASP A 97 6.01 -13.60 8.09
N GLY A 98 5.12 -14.35 7.43
CA GLY A 98 5.34 -14.80 6.06
C GLY A 98 5.49 -13.64 5.09
N ILE A 99 4.66 -12.60 5.20
CA ILE A 99 4.76 -11.41 4.36
C ILE A 99 6.07 -10.65 4.64
N LYS A 100 6.47 -10.45 5.90
CA LYS A 100 7.77 -9.83 6.25
C LYS A 100 8.93 -10.60 5.63
N LYS A 101 8.93 -11.92 5.73
CA LYS A 101 9.95 -12.78 5.11
C LYS A 101 10.00 -12.59 3.60
N PHE A 102 8.84 -12.60 2.94
CA PHE A 102 8.77 -12.34 1.50
C PHE A 102 9.34 -10.97 1.13
N LEU A 103 9.00 -9.92 1.90
CA LEU A 103 9.52 -8.57 1.69
C LEU A 103 11.04 -8.50 1.86
N LEU A 104 11.62 -9.19 2.85
CA LEU A 104 13.07 -9.28 3.03
C LEU A 104 13.77 -9.96 1.84
N GLU A 105 13.19 -11.02 1.32
CA GLU A 105 13.78 -11.81 0.23
C GLU A 105 13.67 -11.11 -1.13
N ASN A 106 12.63 -10.29 -1.34
CA ASN A 106 12.32 -9.67 -2.64
C ASN A 106 12.52 -8.14 -2.66
N GLY A 107 12.93 -7.54 -1.55
CA GLY A 107 13.06 -6.10 -1.40
C GLY A 107 14.40 -5.52 -1.77
N GLN A 108 14.41 -4.21 -2.00
CA GLN A 108 15.64 -3.46 -2.27
C GLN A 108 16.22 -2.95 -0.94
N ASN A 109 17.46 -3.35 -0.63
CA ASN A 109 18.22 -2.76 0.48
C ASN A 109 18.48 -1.29 0.19
N ARG A 110 18.08 -0.41 1.11
CA ARG A 110 18.38 1.02 1.05
C ARG A 110 18.86 1.52 2.42
N GLU A 111 19.75 2.51 2.40
CA GLU A 111 20.19 3.17 3.62
C GLU A 111 19.05 4.02 4.21
N VAL A 112 18.80 3.87 5.51
CA VAL A 112 17.75 4.56 6.27
C VAL A 112 18.41 5.42 7.32
N PHE A 113 18.02 6.70 7.35
CA PHE A 113 18.44 7.62 8.39
C PHE A 113 17.37 7.69 9.47
N HIS A 114 17.71 7.25 10.68
CA HIS A 114 16.86 7.35 11.84
C HIS A 114 17.09 8.68 12.53
N LEU A 115 16.06 9.54 12.52
CA LEU A 115 16.11 10.87 13.13
C LEU A 115 16.40 10.82 14.63
N TYR A 116 15.79 9.86 15.33
CA TYR A 116 15.88 9.74 16.79
C TYR A 116 17.27 9.27 17.26
N SER A 117 17.88 8.31 16.57
CA SER A 117 19.21 7.81 16.92
C SER A 117 20.35 8.51 16.19
N ASN A 118 20.04 9.34 15.18
CA ASN A 118 21.01 9.92 14.24
C ASN A 118 21.88 8.83 13.56
N GLU A 119 21.33 7.63 13.42
CA GLU A 119 22.02 6.47 12.85
C GLU A 119 21.61 6.21 11.41
N LYS A 120 22.52 5.61 10.67
CA LYS A 120 22.27 5.06 9.35
C LYS A 120 22.24 3.54 9.44
N THR A 121 21.13 2.94 9.06
CA THR A 121 20.98 1.48 9.02
C THR A 121 20.67 1.04 7.58
N GLN A 122 21.10 -0.17 7.21
CA GLN A 122 20.61 -0.80 5.99
C GLN A 122 19.26 -1.44 6.33
N SER A 123 18.21 -1.02 5.63
CA SER A 123 16.87 -1.58 5.82
C SER A 123 16.21 -1.77 4.47
N VAL A 124 15.41 -2.84 4.37
CA VAL A 124 14.63 -3.12 3.18
C VAL A 124 13.48 -2.12 3.14
N LYS A 125 13.47 -1.27 2.09
CA LYS A 125 12.43 -0.25 1.91
C LYS A 125 11.62 -0.48 0.64
N PHE A 126 10.30 -0.39 0.79
CA PHE A 126 9.36 -0.37 -0.31
C PHE A 126 8.58 0.93 -0.30
N LYS A 127 8.72 1.72 -1.37
CA LYS A 127 8.09 3.03 -1.50
C LYS A 127 7.25 3.07 -2.76
N PHE A 128 6.01 3.51 -2.65
CA PHE A 128 5.13 3.66 -3.79
C PHE A 128 4.02 4.68 -3.54
N GLY A 129 3.62 5.37 -4.60
CA GLY A 129 2.39 6.16 -4.66
C GLY A 129 1.23 5.30 -5.16
N LEU A 130 0.07 5.40 -4.53
CA LEU A 130 -1.17 4.73 -4.95
C LEU A 130 -2.19 5.76 -5.43
N HIS A 131 -2.53 5.66 -6.71
CA HIS A 131 -3.55 6.43 -7.40
C HIS A 131 -4.86 5.64 -7.45
N LEU A 132 -5.94 6.31 -7.08
CA LEU A 132 -7.28 5.74 -7.04
C LEU A 132 -8.20 6.45 -8.04
N PRO A 133 -9.08 5.72 -8.73
CA PRO A 133 -9.99 6.30 -9.69
C PRO A 133 -11.08 7.08 -8.96
N TYR A 134 -11.42 8.25 -9.49
CA TYR A 134 -12.46 9.16 -8.99
C TYR A 134 -12.22 9.76 -7.60
N GLU A 135 -11.01 9.64 -7.06
CA GLU A 135 -10.63 10.16 -5.74
C GLU A 135 -9.78 11.44 -5.88
N ALA A 136 -9.86 12.33 -4.89
CA ALA A 136 -9.09 13.58 -4.91
C ALA A 136 -7.65 13.42 -4.41
N HIS A 137 -7.44 12.49 -3.47
CA HIS A 137 -6.17 12.28 -2.77
C HIS A 137 -5.71 10.83 -2.94
N GLY A 138 -4.45 10.67 -3.35
CA GLY A 138 -3.78 9.37 -3.41
C GLY A 138 -3.01 9.10 -2.13
N TYR A 139 -2.54 7.87 -1.98
CA TYR A 139 -1.66 7.50 -0.89
C TYR A 139 -0.22 7.55 -1.35
N ALA A 140 0.70 7.84 -0.45
CA ALA A 140 2.11 7.57 -0.64
C ALA A 140 2.62 6.78 0.55
N PHE A 141 3.29 5.67 0.29
CA PHE A 141 3.69 4.70 1.30
C PHE A 141 5.21 4.57 1.34
N SER A 142 5.74 4.38 2.54
CA SER A 142 7.09 3.89 2.79
C SER A 142 7.03 2.80 3.84
N LEU A 143 7.20 1.55 3.40
CA LEU A 143 7.38 0.39 4.28
C LEU A 143 8.88 0.17 4.53
N SER A 144 9.28 0.00 5.78
CA SER A 144 10.63 -0.41 6.16
C SER A 144 10.60 -1.61 7.10
N ILE A 145 11.58 -2.50 6.95
CA ILE A 145 11.85 -3.53 7.96
C ILE A 145 13.03 -3.08 8.80
N GLU A 146 12.77 -2.87 10.08
CA GLU A 146 13.74 -2.36 11.05
C GLU A 146 14.73 -3.44 11.48
N SER A 147 15.81 -3.03 12.14
CA SER A 147 16.89 -3.93 12.58
C SER A 147 16.42 -5.01 13.57
N ASP A 148 15.36 -4.73 14.33
CA ASP A 148 14.73 -5.69 15.24
C ASP A 148 13.66 -6.58 14.54
N GLY A 149 13.53 -6.47 13.22
CA GLY A 149 12.60 -7.25 12.41
C GLY A 149 11.16 -6.73 12.40
N SER A 150 10.88 -5.59 13.05
CA SER A 150 9.57 -4.95 12.95
C SER A 150 9.32 -4.34 11.57
N LEU A 151 8.06 -4.34 11.16
CA LEU A 151 7.61 -3.74 9.91
C LEU A 151 6.94 -2.40 10.23
N GLU A 152 7.57 -1.32 9.79
CA GLU A 152 7.10 0.05 9.97
C GLU A 152 6.52 0.57 8.65
N LEU A 153 5.34 1.16 8.73
CA LEU A 153 4.69 1.86 7.63
C LEU A 153 4.59 3.34 7.96
N TYR A 154 5.22 4.17 7.13
CA TYR A 154 4.82 5.56 6.98
C TYR A 154 3.84 5.70 5.81
N TYR A 155 2.82 6.54 5.96
CA TYR A 155 1.93 6.92 4.88
C TYR A 155 1.59 8.41 4.87
N SER A 156 1.33 8.91 3.67
CA SER A 156 0.75 10.23 3.40
C SER A 156 -0.55 10.10 2.62
N LEU A 157 -1.61 10.75 3.09
CA LEU A 157 -2.94 10.81 2.48
C LEU A 157 -3.47 12.25 2.54
N GLY A 158 -3.31 12.99 1.44
CA GLY A 158 -3.66 14.41 1.43
C GLY A 158 -2.80 15.21 2.40
N GLU A 159 -3.43 15.83 3.40
CA GLU A 159 -2.73 16.56 4.48
C GLU A 159 -2.46 15.67 5.71
N ASN A 160 -3.07 14.49 5.76
CA ASN A 160 -2.92 13.56 6.86
C ASN A 160 -1.71 12.67 6.61
N ASN A 161 -0.87 12.50 7.63
CA ASN A 161 0.25 11.56 7.60
C ASN A 161 0.16 10.66 8.83
N GLY A 162 0.68 9.44 8.72
CA GLY A 162 0.66 8.50 9.83
C GLY A 162 1.84 7.54 9.81
N LEU A 163 2.10 6.97 10.98
CA LEU A 163 3.08 5.91 11.19
C LEU A 163 2.36 4.73 11.84
N MET A 164 2.68 3.51 11.42
CA MET A 164 2.12 2.29 11.98
C MET A 164 3.15 1.16 11.99
N SER A 165 3.30 0.52 13.15
CA SER A 165 4.18 -0.65 13.33
C SER A 165 3.36 -1.93 13.44
N ASP A 166 3.89 -3.04 12.93
CA ASP A 166 3.31 -4.36 13.18
C ASP A 166 3.23 -4.70 14.68
N LYS A 167 4.14 -4.17 15.50
CA LYS A 167 4.14 -4.31 16.97
C LYS A 167 2.83 -3.84 17.61
N PHE A 168 2.23 -2.79 17.08
CA PHE A 168 1.02 -2.19 17.66
C PHE A 168 -0.26 -2.60 16.92
N TYR A 169 -0.14 -3.37 15.83
CA TYR A 169 -1.26 -3.70 14.95
C TYR A 169 -2.39 -4.44 15.66
N ALA A 170 -2.06 -5.46 16.46
CA ALA A 170 -3.06 -6.22 17.20
C ALA A 170 -3.84 -5.36 18.22
N ASP A 171 -3.19 -4.34 18.79
CA ASP A 171 -3.83 -3.47 19.78
C ASP A 171 -4.65 -2.36 19.12
N VAL A 172 -4.18 -1.82 17.99
CA VAL A 172 -4.95 -0.86 17.19
C VAL A 172 -6.25 -1.52 16.67
N LEU A 173 -6.22 -2.80 16.29
CA LEU A 173 -7.42 -3.53 15.85
C LEU A 173 -8.50 -3.70 16.93
N LYS A 174 -8.15 -3.57 18.22
CA LYS A 174 -9.13 -3.69 19.32
C LYS A 174 -9.85 -2.37 19.60
N LYS A 175 -9.36 -1.25 19.05
CA LYS A 175 -9.91 0.08 19.26
C LYS A 175 -10.91 0.39 18.16
N ASP A 176 -12.07 0.92 18.56
CA ASP A 176 -13.14 1.31 17.64
C ASP A 176 -13.24 2.85 17.58
N ASP A 177 -12.14 3.48 17.18
CA ASP A 177 -12.05 4.91 16.94
C ASP A 177 -11.58 5.19 15.51
N GLU A 178 -11.96 6.35 14.97
CA GLU A 178 -11.69 6.72 13.57
C GLU A 178 -10.19 6.71 13.24
N ILE A 179 -9.35 7.11 14.19
CA ILE A 179 -7.89 7.18 14.00
C ILE A 179 -7.34 5.75 13.90
N SER A 180 -7.67 4.89 14.86
CA SER A 180 -7.25 3.48 14.86
C SER A 180 -7.76 2.72 13.63
N ASN A 181 -9.00 2.97 13.20
CA ASN A 181 -9.57 2.39 11.98
C ASN A 181 -8.81 2.88 10.73
N THR A 182 -8.46 4.16 10.66
CA THR A 182 -7.66 4.72 9.55
C THR A 182 -6.29 4.08 9.50
N HIS A 183 -5.57 4.00 10.62
CA HIS A 183 -4.23 3.40 10.68
C HIS A 183 -4.25 1.93 10.29
N SER A 184 -5.17 1.14 10.86
CA SER A 184 -5.22 -0.30 10.59
C SER A 184 -5.65 -0.63 9.14
N ASN A 185 -6.62 0.11 8.58
CA ASN A 185 -7.03 -0.07 7.18
C ASN A 185 -5.92 0.35 6.22
N THR A 186 -5.24 1.46 6.49
CA THR A 186 -4.12 1.94 5.68
C THR A 186 -2.93 0.98 5.73
N PHE A 187 -2.67 0.39 6.91
CA PHE A 187 -1.65 -0.64 7.09
C PHE A 187 -1.93 -1.90 6.26
N ARG A 188 -3.18 -2.37 6.32
CA ARG A 188 -3.65 -3.48 5.48
C ARG A 188 -3.52 -3.15 4.00
N LEU A 189 -3.99 -1.98 3.57
CA LEU A 189 -3.94 -1.55 2.17
C LEU A 189 -2.52 -1.60 1.62
N ALA A 190 -1.54 -1.01 2.31
CA ALA A 190 -0.16 -0.96 1.84
C ALA A 190 0.44 -2.38 1.68
N ILE A 191 0.29 -3.22 2.71
CA ILE A 191 0.87 -4.57 2.74
C ILE A 191 0.16 -5.50 1.76
N ASN A 192 -1.18 -5.50 1.76
CA ASN A 192 -1.98 -6.33 0.87
C ASN A 192 -1.81 -5.91 -0.59
N THR A 193 -1.52 -4.63 -0.88
CA THR A 193 -1.19 -4.19 -2.26
C THR A 193 0.03 -4.93 -2.77
N ILE A 194 1.13 -4.97 -2.01
CA ILE A 194 2.35 -5.70 -2.40
C ILE A 194 2.05 -7.19 -2.59
N ALA A 195 1.33 -7.79 -1.63
CA ALA A 195 0.94 -9.18 -1.68
C ALA A 195 0.09 -9.51 -2.93
N TYR A 196 -0.85 -8.63 -3.25
CA TYR A 196 -1.73 -8.76 -4.40
C TYR A 196 -0.95 -8.77 -5.71
N MET A 197 0.02 -7.85 -5.89
CA MET A 197 0.83 -7.80 -7.12
C MET A 197 1.57 -9.11 -7.35
N ASN A 198 2.04 -9.75 -6.27
CA ASN A 198 2.76 -11.01 -6.35
C ASN A 198 1.83 -12.21 -6.61
N CYS A 199 0.65 -12.22 -5.97
CA CYS A 199 -0.31 -13.34 -6.10
C CYS A 199 -1.06 -13.34 -7.43
N PHE A 200 -1.24 -12.17 -8.05
CA PHE A 200 -2.03 -12.01 -9.26
C PHE A 200 -1.26 -11.21 -10.32
N PRO A 201 -0.10 -11.70 -10.80
CA PRO A 201 0.73 -10.97 -11.76
C PRO A 201 -0.02 -10.67 -13.07
N ASP A 202 -0.95 -11.54 -13.49
CA ASP A 202 -1.79 -11.34 -14.69
C ASP A 202 -2.76 -10.14 -14.54
N CYS A 203 -2.95 -9.65 -13.31
CA CYS A 203 -3.75 -8.46 -13.01
C CYS A 203 -2.89 -7.20 -12.87
N VAL A 204 -1.59 -7.28 -13.17
CA VAL A 204 -0.60 -6.19 -13.09
C VAL A 204 -0.05 -5.92 -14.47
N THR A 205 -0.02 -4.65 -14.86
CA THR A 205 0.49 -4.22 -16.17
C THR A 205 1.41 -3.03 -16.04
N ASP A 206 2.47 -2.99 -16.83
CA ASP A 206 3.37 -1.83 -16.90
C ASP A 206 2.70 -0.64 -17.59
N GLY A 207 2.96 0.55 -17.07
CA GLY A 207 2.48 1.82 -17.60
C GLY A 207 1.25 2.37 -16.90
N VAL A 208 0.70 3.41 -17.52
CA VAL A 208 -0.49 4.14 -17.01
C VAL A 208 -1.77 3.59 -17.64
N PRO A 209 -2.93 3.75 -16.99
CA PRO A 209 -4.22 3.36 -17.57
C PRO A 209 -4.47 4.03 -18.94
N LYS A 210 -5.06 3.31 -19.89
CA LYS A 210 -5.32 3.83 -21.26
C LYS A 210 -6.21 5.08 -21.28
N ASP A 211 -7.13 5.18 -20.32
CA ASP A 211 -8.06 6.31 -20.18
C ASP A 211 -7.59 7.33 -19.12
N TYR A 212 -6.30 7.27 -18.73
CA TYR A 212 -5.70 8.20 -17.78
C TYR A 212 -5.65 9.61 -18.38
N PHE A 213 -6.35 10.54 -17.73
CA PHE A 213 -6.30 11.96 -18.09
C PHE A 213 -5.52 12.72 -17.03
N ASP A 214 -4.29 13.12 -17.37
CA ASP A 214 -3.45 13.88 -16.45
C ASP A 214 -3.77 15.38 -16.50
N TYR A 215 -3.97 15.98 -15.34
CA TYR A 215 -3.75 17.42 -15.17
C TYR A 215 -2.25 17.59 -14.85
N SER A 216 -1.42 17.43 -15.87
CA SER A 216 0.03 17.73 -15.94
C SER A 216 0.91 17.40 -14.73
N GLU A 217 1.83 16.43 -14.86
CA GLU A 217 3.24 16.50 -14.41
C GLU A 217 4.04 15.27 -14.91
N ASN A 218 5.36 15.30 -14.74
CA ASN A 218 6.39 14.58 -15.51
C ASN A 218 6.23 13.05 -15.69
N LYS A 219 6.54 12.56 -16.91
CA LYS A 219 6.41 11.16 -17.37
C LYS A 219 7.59 10.23 -17.02
N LEU A 220 8.40 10.54 -16.01
CA LEU A 220 9.65 9.79 -15.76
C LEU A 220 9.56 8.71 -14.66
N ALA A 221 8.42 8.59 -13.97
CA ALA A 221 8.24 7.56 -12.95
C ALA A 221 7.86 6.20 -13.55
N ARG A 222 8.31 5.11 -12.90
CA ARG A 222 7.86 3.76 -13.23
C ARG A 222 6.45 3.59 -12.71
N ASN A 223 5.53 3.28 -13.61
CA ASN A 223 4.11 3.21 -13.32
C ASN A 223 3.60 1.79 -13.55
N LEU A 224 2.69 1.32 -12.70
CA LEU A 224 2.02 0.03 -12.78
C LEU A 224 0.51 0.23 -12.64
N THR A 225 -0.26 -0.54 -13.41
CA THR A 225 -1.73 -0.53 -13.39
C THR A 225 -2.28 -1.87 -12.92
N PHE A 226 -3.34 -1.83 -12.11
CA PHE A 226 -3.92 -2.98 -11.41
C PHE A 226 -5.41 -3.10 -11.62
N GLN A 227 -5.88 -4.32 -11.87
CA GLN A 227 -7.30 -4.67 -11.96
C GLN A 227 -7.71 -5.66 -10.87
N VAL A 228 -9.00 -5.72 -10.53
CA VAL A 228 -9.54 -6.73 -9.61
C VAL A 228 -9.57 -8.10 -10.29
N SER A 229 -8.97 -9.10 -9.65
CA SER A 229 -8.97 -10.50 -10.07
C SER A 229 -10.36 -11.11 -9.88
N GLU A 230 -10.84 -11.87 -10.87
CA GLU A 230 -12.11 -12.63 -10.75
C GLU A 230 -12.13 -13.54 -9.52
N LYS A 231 -10.96 -14.04 -9.09
CA LYS A 231 -10.81 -14.89 -7.88
C LYS A 231 -11.15 -14.17 -6.57
N VAL A 232 -11.31 -12.84 -6.60
CA VAL A 232 -11.54 -11.98 -5.44
C VAL A 232 -12.96 -11.40 -5.41
N LYS A 233 -13.65 -11.33 -6.56
CA LYS A 233 -14.91 -10.59 -6.73
C LYS A 233 -16.11 -11.10 -5.89
N GLU A 234 -16.04 -12.31 -5.31
CA GLU A 234 -17.18 -12.92 -4.59
C GLU A 234 -17.20 -12.71 -3.06
N SER A 235 -16.34 -11.86 -2.50
CA SER A 235 -16.11 -11.82 -1.05
C SER A 235 -16.66 -10.57 -0.35
N GLU A 236 -17.99 -10.49 -0.16
CA GLU A 236 -18.56 -9.52 0.79
C GLU A 236 -19.51 -10.17 1.84
N ASN A 237 -19.11 -9.98 3.10
CA ASN A 237 -19.90 -10.02 4.35
C ASN A 237 -20.23 -11.38 4.99
N ALA A 238 -19.37 -11.81 5.93
CA ALA A 238 -19.81 -12.63 7.06
C ALA A 238 -19.05 -12.28 8.37
N PRO A 239 -19.74 -12.13 9.52
CA PRO A 239 -19.12 -11.93 10.82
C PRO A 239 -18.61 -13.24 11.45
N LEU A 240 -17.53 -13.12 12.25
CA LEU A 240 -16.87 -14.21 12.97
C LEU A 240 -17.73 -14.74 14.14
N SER A 241 -17.91 -16.06 14.25
CA SER A 241 -18.58 -16.72 15.37
C SER A 241 -18.03 -18.15 15.60
N LYS A 242 -18.19 -18.71 16.81
CA LYS A 242 -17.81 -20.10 17.18
C LYS A 242 -18.78 -21.18 16.61
N ILE A 243 -19.65 -20.78 15.69
CA ILE A 243 -20.67 -21.54 14.96
C ILE A 243 -20.14 -21.74 13.52
N PRO A 244 -20.65 -22.68 12.69
CA PRO A 244 -20.37 -22.72 11.26
C PRO A 244 -20.27 -21.31 10.65
N HIS A 245 -19.10 -20.93 10.15
CA HIS A 245 -18.80 -19.58 9.68
C HIS A 245 -17.87 -19.62 8.49
N PHE A 246 -17.88 -18.55 7.71
CA PHE A 246 -16.89 -18.35 6.68
C PHE A 246 -15.61 -17.75 7.27
N ARG A 247 -14.49 -18.39 7.00
CA ARG A 247 -13.17 -17.81 7.27
C ARG A 247 -12.81 -16.96 6.06
N LYS A 248 -12.68 -15.65 6.28
CA LYS A 248 -12.30 -14.67 5.26
C LYS A 248 -11.01 -15.02 4.53
N GLY A 249 -10.95 -14.65 3.26
CA GLY A 249 -9.76 -14.80 2.45
C GLY A 249 -8.60 -13.93 2.94
N HIS A 250 -7.36 -14.37 2.70
CA HIS A 250 -6.14 -13.67 3.11
C HIS A 250 -4.93 -14.10 2.27
N PHE A 251 -3.88 -13.27 2.29
CA PHE A 251 -2.59 -13.61 1.67
C PHE A 251 -1.73 -14.44 2.62
N ARG A 252 -0.98 -15.40 2.06
CA ARG A 252 -0.12 -16.31 2.82
C ARG A 252 1.12 -16.71 2.03
N LEU A 253 2.27 -16.77 2.71
CA LEU A 253 3.49 -17.36 2.17
C LEU A 253 3.51 -18.87 2.40
N LEU A 254 3.71 -19.66 1.35
CA LEU A 254 3.82 -21.12 1.48
C LEU A 254 5.23 -21.53 1.94
N GLN A 255 5.38 -21.86 3.22
CA GLN A 255 6.72 -22.16 3.80
C GLN A 255 7.01 -23.66 4.00
N SER A 256 5.98 -24.50 4.04
CA SER A 256 6.14 -25.94 4.34
C SER A 256 6.74 -26.71 3.17
N ASP A 257 7.58 -27.71 3.48
CA ASP A 257 8.10 -28.69 2.51
C ASP A 257 7.00 -29.50 1.81
N TYR A 258 5.82 -29.57 2.42
CA TYR A 258 4.62 -30.15 1.80
C TYR A 258 4.28 -29.48 0.46
N PHE A 259 4.54 -28.18 0.32
CA PHE A 259 4.28 -27.42 -0.91
C PHE A 259 5.49 -27.45 -1.84
N THR A 260 6.05 -28.61 -2.15
CA THR A 260 7.36 -28.74 -2.81
C THR A 260 7.51 -27.87 -4.07
N ASN A 261 6.46 -27.76 -4.90
CA ASN A 261 6.48 -26.97 -6.14
C ASN A 261 6.02 -25.51 -5.99
N LYS A 262 5.49 -25.13 -4.81
CA LYS A 262 4.94 -23.78 -4.54
C LYS A 262 5.56 -23.12 -3.30
N LYS A 263 6.57 -23.76 -2.70
CA LYS A 263 7.26 -23.26 -1.52
C LYS A 263 7.94 -21.94 -1.85
N GLY A 264 7.79 -20.94 -0.98
CA GLY A 264 8.26 -19.57 -1.17
C GLY A 264 7.32 -18.68 -1.97
N GLN A 265 6.21 -19.19 -2.51
CA GLN A 265 5.24 -18.37 -3.24
C GLN A 265 4.21 -17.76 -2.30
N MET A 266 3.87 -16.49 -2.54
CA MET A 266 2.71 -15.86 -1.92
C MET A 266 1.46 -16.29 -2.67
N ILE A 267 0.44 -16.72 -1.94
CA ILE A 267 -0.86 -17.09 -2.50
C ILE A 267 -1.99 -16.33 -1.82
N PHE A 268 -3.10 -16.18 -2.53
CA PHE A 268 -4.38 -15.82 -1.91
C PHE A 268 -5.13 -17.09 -1.49
N VAL A 269 -5.37 -17.24 -0.20
CA VAL A 269 -6.23 -18.27 0.36
C VAL A 269 -7.65 -17.74 0.31
N ALA A 270 -8.47 -18.29 -0.58
CA ALA A 270 -9.87 -17.89 -0.74
C ALA A 270 -10.69 -18.15 0.54
N GLU A 271 -11.85 -17.49 0.62
CA GLU A 271 -12.80 -17.70 1.71
C GLU A 271 -13.28 -19.15 1.75
N THR A 272 -13.32 -19.73 2.96
CA THR A 272 -13.70 -21.14 3.14
C THR A 272 -14.66 -21.29 4.31
N MET A 273 -15.69 -22.12 4.15
CA MET A 273 -16.56 -22.52 5.26
C MET A 273 -15.77 -23.37 6.26
N VAL A 274 -15.78 -22.98 7.53
CA VAL A 274 -15.12 -23.69 8.63
C VAL A 274 -16.18 -24.29 9.54
N LYS A 275 -15.96 -25.56 9.94
CA LYS A 275 -16.87 -26.32 10.84
C LYS A 275 -18.32 -26.39 10.33
N GLY A 276 -18.50 -26.46 9.01
CA GLY A 276 -19.79 -26.64 8.34
C GLY A 276 -19.62 -27.18 6.93
N LYS A 277 -20.69 -27.73 6.35
CA LYS A 277 -20.75 -28.06 4.91
C LYS A 277 -21.48 -26.91 4.21
N ALA A 278 -20.89 -26.37 3.14
CA ALA A 278 -21.53 -25.36 2.30
C ALA A 278 -21.94 -26.00 0.96
N LYS A 279 -23.09 -25.58 0.43
CA LYS A 279 -23.54 -25.86 -0.93
C LYS A 279 -24.02 -24.54 -1.52
N THR A 280 -23.52 -24.21 -2.70
CA THR A 280 -24.02 -23.08 -3.49
C THR A 280 -25.14 -23.62 -4.39
N VAL A 281 -26.30 -22.96 -4.39
CA VAL A 281 -27.44 -23.31 -5.24
C VAL A 281 -27.67 -22.14 -6.17
N SER A 282 -27.61 -22.41 -7.48
CA SER A 282 -27.88 -21.42 -8.53
C SER A 282 -29.29 -21.62 -9.08
N ILE A 283 -29.90 -20.52 -9.51
CA ILE A 283 -31.15 -20.52 -10.29
C ILE A 283 -30.90 -20.78 -11.78
N SER A 284 -29.63 -20.74 -12.20
CA SER A 284 -29.15 -21.01 -13.55
C SER A 284 -28.52 -22.39 -13.62
N GLU A 285 -28.77 -23.13 -14.70
CA GLU A 285 -28.11 -24.41 -15.00
C GLU A 285 -26.60 -24.22 -15.29
N ASN A 286 -26.16 -23.00 -15.63
CA ASN A 286 -24.77 -22.66 -15.89
C ASN A 286 -24.05 -22.28 -14.59
N ILE A 287 -24.00 -23.19 -13.62
CA ILE A 287 -23.30 -22.93 -12.34
C ILE A 287 -21.80 -22.71 -12.54
N ASP A 288 -21.24 -23.25 -13.62
CA ASP A 288 -19.82 -23.14 -13.99
C ASP A 288 -19.41 -21.72 -14.41
N GLU A 289 -20.35 -20.84 -14.76
CA GLU A 289 -20.07 -19.41 -15.00
C GLU A 289 -19.72 -18.67 -13.70
N PHE A 290 -20.09 -19.24 -12.54
CA PHE A 290 -19.84 -18.68 -11.22
C PHE A 290 -18.58 -19.26 -10.55
N TYR A 291 -17.87 -20.19 -11.21
CA TYR A 291 -16.60 -20.72 -10.72
C TYR A 291 -15.45 -20.34 -11.65
N PRO A 292 -14.29 -19.87 -11.14
CA PRO A 292 -13.13 -19.65 -11.98
C PRO A 292 -12.64 -20.99 -12.55
N ASN A 293 -12.76 -21.16 -13.86
CA ASN A 293 -12.39 -22.38 -14.57
C ASN A 293 -10.87 -22.63 -14.47
N PRO A 294 -10.40 -23.75 -13.87
CA PRO A 294 -8.98 -24.02 -13.68
C PRO A 294 -8.20 -24.27 -14.98
N GLU A 295 -8.88 -24.51 -16.10
CA GLU A 295 -8.25 -24.90 -17.38
C GLU A 295 -7.92 -23.74 -18.32
N ARG A 296 -8.29 -22.49 -17.99
CA ARG A 296 -7.97 -21.32 -18.84
C ARG A 296 -6.55 -20.75 -18.67
N ASN A 297 -5.70 -21.38 -17.85
CA ASN A 297 -4.30 -20.98 -17.62
C ASN A 297 -3.27 -21.82 -18.39
N GLN A 298 -3.64 -22.39 -19.53
CA GLN A 298 -2.71 -23.01 -20.47
C GLN A 298 -2.87 -22.42 -21.87
N VAL A 299 -2.50 -21.16 -22.06
CA VAL A 299 -1.88 -20.64 -23.30
C VAL A 299 -0.92 -19.52 -22.92
#